data_AF-D6NKH5-F1
#
_entry.id   AF-D6NKH5-F1
#
_cell.length_a   1.000
_cell.length_b   1.000
_cell.length_c   1.000
_cell.angle_alpha   90.00
_cell.angle_beta   90.00
_cell.angle_gamma   90.00
#
_symmetry.space_group_name_H-M   'P 1'
#
loop_
_entity.id
_entity.type
_entity.pdbx_description
1 polymer ?
#
loop_
_entity_poly.entity_id
_entity_poly.type
_entity_poly.pdbx_seq_one_letter_code
_entity_poly.pdbx_strand_id
1 'polypeptide(L)'
;DFEELFQGWVKQMEWVTRLLVRTVNLGRYKDREFFGRAFLCGMSEGSVESGVDVVSAVGDRGNCWVRAFTWVENIDCLAAVKKVVFDDKKYTMEQLLSAVKANWEGYEEMRLDFVNNAAKWGNEDDYVD
;
A
#
# COMPACT_ATOMS: atom_id res chain seq x y z
N ASP A 1 -17.24 -3.45 -15.28
CA ASP A 1 -16.66 -4.83 -15.32
C ASP A 1 -15.52 -4.90 -14.29
N PHE A 2 -14.67 -5.93 -14.28
CA PHE A 2 -13.54 -5.97 -13.33
C PHE A 2 -12.53 -4.83 -13.59
N GLU A 3 -12.29 -4.48 -14.85
CA GLU A 3 -11.35 -3.41 -15.20
C GLU A 3 -11.81 -2.06 -14.62
N GLU A 4 -13.11 -1.76 -14.69
CA GLU A 4 -13.66 -0.55 -14.07
C GLU A 4 -13.43 -0.51 -12.55
N LEU A 5 -13.60 -1.64 -11.85
CA LEU A 5 -13.30 -1.76 -10.43
C LEU A 5 -11.80 -1.52 -10.18
N PHE A 6 -10.94 -2.14 -10.97
CA PHE A 6 -9.49 -2.02 -10.85
C PHE A 6 -9.03 -0.58 -11.08
N GLN A 7 -9.54 0.11 -12.09
CA GLN A 7 -9.28 1.53 -12.33
C GLN A 7 -9.78 2.41 -11.18
N GLY A 8 -10.91 2.05 -10.56
CA GLY A 8 -11.38 2.69 -9.34
C GLY A 8 -10.39 2.54 -8.18
N TRP A 9 -9.87 1.33 -7.97
CA TRP A 9 -8.84 1.03 -6.97
C TRP A 9 -7.55 1.80 -7.23
N VAL A 10 -7.04 1.83 -8.47
CA VAL A 10 -5.83 2.58 -8.85
C VAL A 10 -5.97 4.05 -8.48
N LYS A 11 -7.09 4.69 -8.81
CA LYS A 11 -7.34 6.10 -8.48
C LYS A 11 -7.31 6.36 -6.97
N GLN A 12 -7.86 5.46 -6.17
CA GLN A 12 -7.82 5.57 -4.70
C GLN A 12 -6.40 5.39 -4.16
N MET A 13 -5.65 4.41 -4.66
CA MET A 13 -4.27 4.15 -4.27
C MET A 13 -3.34 5.31 -4.62
N GLU A 14 -3.49 5.90 -5.80
CA GLU A 14 -2.76 7.12 -6.19
C GLU A 14 -3.06 8.28 -5.24
N TRP A 15 -4.33 8.47 -4.89
CA TRP A 15 -4.74 9.54 -3.99
C TRP A 15 -4.15 9.36 -2.58
N VAL A 16 -4.29 8.17 -1.99
CA VAL A 16 -3.75 7.85 -0.66
C VAL A 16 -2.23 7.98 -0.67
N THR A 17 -1.55 7.38 -1.65
CA THR A 17 -0.09 7.43 -1.73
C THR A 17 0.41 8.86 -1.86
N ARG A 18 -0.21 9.67 -2.73
CA ARG A 18 0.15 11.08 -2.88
C ARG A 18 -0.05 11.87 -1.59
N LEU A 19 -1.12 11.63 -0.85
CA LEU A 19 -1.38 12.29 0.43
C LEU A 19 -0.30 11.93 1.46
N LEU A 20 -0.02 10.64 1.64
CA LEU A 20 0.95 10.15 2.63
C LEU A 20 2.38 10.59 2.30
N VAL A 21 2.79 10.50 1.04
CA VAL A 21 4.15 10.89 0.60
C VAL A 21 4.39 12.38 0.79
N ARG A 22 3.39 13.24 0.55
CA ARG A 22 3.49 14.68 0.82
C ARG A 22 3.77 14.96 2.30
N THR A 23 3.06 14.27 3.19
CA THR A 23 3.25 14.42 4.64
C THR A 23 4.66 13.98 5.06
N VAL A 24 5.13 12.84 4.56
CA VAL A 24 6.50 12.34 4.85
C VAL A 24 7.56 13.31 4.31
N ASN A 25 7.38 13.83 3.09
CA ASN A 25 8.32 14.77 2.49
C ASN A 25 8.37 16.10 3.25
N LEU A 26 7.22 16.59 3.73
CA LEU A 26 7.17 17.78 4.57
C LEU A 26 7.96 17.56 5.87
N GLY A 27 7.74 16.42 6.54
CA GLY A 27 8.48 16.05 7.74
C GLY A 27 9.99 16.01 7.49
N ARG A 28 10.44 15.35 6.42
CA ARG A 28 11.86 15.29 6.03
C ARG A 28 12.46 16.66 5.72
N TYR A 29 11.72 17.53 5.03
CA TYR A 29 12.20 18.87 4.71
C TYR A 29 12.39 19.72 5.99
N LYS A 30 11.52 19.52 6.98
CA LYS A 30 11.55 20.24 8.24
C LYS A 30 12.38 19.59 9.35
N ASP A 31 12.81 18.33 9.18
CA ASP A 31 13.48 17.55 10.22
C ASP A 31 14.68 18.28 10.82
N ARG A 32 15.51 18.90 9.96
CA ARG A 32 16.69 19.69 10.38
C ARG A 32 16.38 20.93 11.22
N GLU A 33 15.17 21.48 11.11
CA GLU A 33 14.75 22.66 11.88
C GLU A 33 14.29 22.27 13.29
N PHE A 34 13.79 21.04 13.46
CA PHE A 34 13.24 20.54 14.72
C PHE A 34 14.23 19.69 15.51
N PHE A 35 15.12 18.94 14.84
CA PHE A 35 16.01 17.99 15.47
C PHE A 35 17.45 18.17 14.96
N GLY A 36 18.33 18.70 15.82
CA GLY A 36 19.77 18.70 15.55
C GLY A 36 20.37 17.33 15.84
N ARG A 37 21.07 16.73 14.87
CA ARG A 37 21.67 15.38 15.00
C ARG A 37 23.20 15.44 15.01
N ALA A 38 23.78 16.30 15.87
CA ALA A 38 25.22 16.59 15.89
C ALA A 38 26.13 15.34 15.95
N PHE A 39 25.76 14.33 16.73
CA PHE A 39 26.53 13.08 16.81
C PHE A 39 26.51 12.30 15.49
N LEU A 40 25.35 12.20 14.83
CA LEU A 40 25.22 11.52 13.54
C LEU A 40 26.00 12.27 12.44
N CYS A 41 25.95 13.61 12.46
CA CYS A 41 26.71 14.45 11.54
C CYS A 41 28.23 14.26 11.73
N GLY A 42 28.71 14.15 12.98
CA GLY A 42 30.13 13.92 13.26
C GLY A 42 30.67 12.54 12.83
N MET A 43 29.78 11.57 12.60
CA MET A 43 30.13 10.24 12.10
C MET A 43 29.99 10.11 10.57
N SER A 44 29.46 11.14 9.89
CA SER A 44 29.20 11.13 8.44
C SER A 44 30.24 11.99 7.73
N GLU A 45 31.09 11.38 6.90
CA GLU A 45 32.19 12.04 6.17
C GLU A 45 31.71 13.28 5.40
N GLY A 46 30.65 13.13 4.59
CA GLY A 46 30.11 14.24 3.81
C GLY A 46 29.56 15.40 4.66
N SER A 47 29.06 15.12 5.86
CA SER A 47 28.61 16.17 6.80
C SER A 47 29.78 16.87 7.48
N VAL A 48 30.84 16.14 7.81
CA VAL A 48 32.07 16.71 8.43
C VAL A 48 32.79 17.64 7.45
N GLU A 49 32.91 17.25 6.18
CA GLU A 49 33.59 18.05 5.16
C GLU A 49 32.80 19.29 4.75
N SER A 50 31.49 19.16 4.55
CA SER A 50 30.65 20.24 4.04
C SER A 50 30.11 21.18 5.14
N GLY A 51 30.16 20.77 6.41
CA GLY A 51 29.49 21.46 7.51
C GLY A 51 27.95 21.44 7.40
N VAL A 52 27.39 20.57 6.57
CA VAL A 52 25.96 20.44 6.34
C VAL A 52 25.41 19.26 7.16
N ASP A 53 24.27 19.48 7.81
CA ASP A 53 23.58 18.44 8.56
C ASP A 53 23.23 17.22 7.68
N VAL A 54 23.43 16.02 8.20
CA VAL A 54 23.25 14.74 7.49
C VAL A 54 21.84 14.51 6.97
N VAL A 55 20.81 15.12 7.55
CA VAL A 55 19.42 15.04 7.07
C VAL A 55 19.01 16.26 6.23
N SER A 56 19.96 17.13 5.90
CA SER A 56 19.72 18.30 5.05
C SER A 56 19.20 17.90 3.68
N ALA A 57 18.25 18.69 3.17
CA ALA A 57 17.77 18.56 1.80
C ALA A 57 18.76 19.08 0.74
N VAL A 58 19.88 19.68 1.17
CA VAL A 58 20.98 20.24 0.36
C VAL A 58 22.18 19.31 0.47
N GLY A 59 22.77 18.92 -0.67
CA GLY A 59 23.87 17.94 -0.73
C GLY A 59 23.35 16.53 -1.00
N ASP A 60 24.02 15.53 -0.43
CA ASP A 60 23.62 14.13 -0.58
C ASP A 60 22.30 13.85 0.13
N ARG A 61 21.26 13.54 -0.65
CA ARG A 61 19.95 13.19 -0.12
C ARG A 61 19.93 11.73 0.29
N GLY A 62 19.53 11.48 1.55
CA GLY A 62 19.16 10.15 1.99
C GLY A 62 18.03 9.54 1.15
N ASN A 63 17.93 8.21 1.15
CA ASN A 63 16.91 7.48 0.40
C ASN A 63 15.50 7.99 0.76
N CYS A 64 14.70 8.33 -0.26
CA CYS A 64 13.34 8.81 -0.10
C CYS A 64 12.32 7.69 0.23
N TRP A 65 12.79 6.55 0.71
CA TRP A 65 12.03 5.32 0.93
C TRP A 65 10.64 5.57 1.51
N VAL A 66 9.64 4.99 0.85
CA VAL A 66 8.25 4.95 1.30
C VAL A 66 7.90 3.48 1.47
N ARG A 67 7.47 3.09 2.68
CA ARG A 67 6.93 1.74 2.89
C ARG A 67 5.48 1.73 2.43
N ALA A 68 5.22 1.01 1.36
CA ALA A 68 3.87 0.56 1.04
C ALA A 68 3.50 -0.58 2.01
N PHE A 69 2.25 -0.59 2.46
CA PHE A 69 1.68 -1.66 3.26
C PHE A 69 0.66 -2.42 2.40
N THR A 70 0.24 -3.59 2.89
CA THR A 70 -0.87 -4.39 2.35
C THR A 70 -0.70 -4.91 0.91
N TRP A 71 0.53 -5.26 0.50
CA TRP A 71 0.78 -5.77 -0.87
C TRP A 71 0.01 -7.05 -1.16
N VAL A 72 0.19 -8.07 -0.31
CA VAL A 72 -0.40 -9.41 -0.50
C VAL A 72 -1.91 -9.36 -0.37
N GLU A 73 -2.41 -8.63 0.62
CA GLU A 73 -3.83 -8.52 0.91
C GLU A 73 -4.60 -7.85 -0.24
N ASN A 74 -4.01 -6.82 -0.86
CA ASN A 74 -4.61 -6.17 -2.04
C ASN A 74 -4.71 -7.16 -3.22
N ILE A 75 -3.63 -7.91 -3.48
CA ILE A 75 -3.57 -8.88 -4.57
C ILE A 75 -4.64 -9.97 -4.37
N ASP A 76 -4.64 -10.62 -3.20
CA ASP A 76 -5.59 -11.68 -2.88
C ASP A 76 -7.05 -11.21 -2.92
N CYS A 77 -7.33 -10.00 -2.42
CA CYS A 77 -8.68 -9.43 -2.44
C CYS A 77 -9.14 -9.16 -3.87
N LEU A 78 -8.29 -8.56 -4.72
CA LEU A 78 -8.63 -8.26 -6.10
C LEU A 78 -8.83 -9.54 -6.92
N ALA A 79 -7.96 -10.54 -6.74
CA ALA A 79 -8.09 -11.84 -7.40
C ALA A 79 -9.37 -12.57 -6.98
N ALA A 80 -9.71 -12.54 -5.69
CA ALA A 80 -10.94 -13.17 -5.20
C ALA A 80 -12.21 -12.49 -5.74
N VAL A 81 -12.23 -11.15 -5.80
CA VAL A 81 -13.34 -10.41 -6.40
C VAL A 81 -13.44 -10.69 -7.90
N LYS A 82 -12.31 -10.65 -8.63
CA LYS A 82 -12.27 -10.96 -10.06
C LYS A 82 -12.87 -12.34 -10.33
N LYS A 83 -12.40 -13.36 -9.60
CA LYS A 83 -12.85 -14.73 -9.81
C LYS A 83 -14.30 -14.92 -9.43
N VAL A 84 -14.67 -14.66 -8.18
CA VAL A 84 -15.96 -15.09 -7.63
C VAL A 84 -17.12 -14.21 -8.14
N VAL A 85 -16.88 -12.92 -8.36
CA VAL A 85 -17.92 -11.95 -8.75
C VAL A 85 -17.98 -11.73 -10.27
N PHE A 86 -16.84 -11.63 -10.95
CA PHE A 86 -16.82 -11.28 -12.37
C PHE A 86 -16.68 -12.49 -13.31
N ASP A 87 -15.75 -13.41 -13.01
CA ASP A 87 -15.50 -14.59 -13.85
C ASP A 87 -16.58 -15.67 -13.61
N ASP A 88 -16.74 -16.14 -12.36
CA ASP A 88 -17.66 -17.20 -11.96
C ASP A 88 -19.10 -16.68 -11.73
N LYS A 89 -19.26 -15.36 -11.49
CA LYS A 89 -20.54 -14.69 -11.24
C LYS A 89 -21.41 -15.35 -10.17
N LYS A 90 -20.77 -15.93 -9.15
CA LYS A 90 -21.45 -16.61 -8.03
C LYS A 90 -22.21 -15.60 -7.15
N TYR A 91 -21.66 -14.39 -7.01
CA TYR A 91 -22.22 -13.31 -6.21
C TYR A 91 -22.21 -11.98 -6.98
N THR A 92 -23.05 -11.03 -6.55
CA THR A 92 -23.03 -9.65 -7.06
C THR A 92 -22.17 -8.75 -6.17
N MET A 93 -21.72 -7.60 -6.71
CA MET A 93 -21.00 -6.59 -5.93
C MET A 93 -21.83 -6.07 -4.74
N GLU A 94 -23.16 -5.97 -4.87
CA GLU A 94 -24.05 -5.53 -3.79
C GLU A 94 -24.10 -6.55 -2.63
N GLN A 95 -24.13 -7.84 -2.97
CA GLN A 95 -24.06 -8.93 -1.98
C GLN A 95 -22.72 -8.92 -1.26
N LEU A 96 -21.61 -8.80 -2.00
CA LEU A 96 -20.28 -8.69 -1.41
C LEU A 96 -20.17 -7.49 -0.47
N LEU A 97 -20.64 -6.31 -0.88
CA LEU A 97 -20.61 -5.11 -0.05
C LEU A 97 -21.43 -5.29 1.24
N SER A 98 -22.58 -5.95 1.15
CA SER A 98 -23.41 -6.26 2.32
C SER A 98 -22.70 -7.22 3.28
N ALA A 99 -22.10 -8.29 2.75
CA ALA A 99 -21.35 -9.27 3.52
C ALA A 99 -20.14 -8.65 4.23
N VAL A 100 -19.34 -7.85 3.52
CA VAL A 100 -18.17 -7.17 4.09
C VAL A 100 -18.57 -6.16 5.18
N LYS A 101 -19.65 -5.38 4.96
CA LYS A 101 -20.17 -4.44 5.97
C LYS A 101 -20.68 -5.13 7.23
N ALA A 102 -21.22 -6.34 7.08
CA ALA A 102 -21.66 -7.18 8.19
C ALA A 102 -20.49 -7.96 8.82
N ASN A 103 -19.23 -7.70 8.44
CA ASN A 103 -18.08 -8.49 8.87
C ASN A 103 -18.28 -10.00 8.68
N TRP A 104 -18.93 -10.38 7.57
CA TRP A 104 -19.31 -11.74 7.20
C TRP A 104 -20.31 -12.44 8.15
N GLU A 105 -20.89 -11.75 9.13
CA GLU A 105 -21.92 -12.33 10.00
C GLU A 105 -23.16 -12.74 9.18
N GLY A 106 -23.49 -14.03 9.20
CA GLY A 106 -24.55 -14.62 8.37
C GLY A 106 -24.15 -14.89 6.91
N TYR A 107 -22.89 -14.64 6.53
CA TYR A 107 -22.35 -14.84 5.17
C TYR A 107 -21.11 -15.75 5.17
N GLU A 108 -21.02 -16.70 6.12
CA GLU A 108 -19.84 -17.55 6.28
C GLU A 108 -19.53 -18.40 5.05
N GLU A 109 -20.55 -18.96 4.39
CA GLU A 109 -20.35 -19.70 3.13
C GLU A 109 -19.73 -18.82 2.04
N MET A 110 -20.22 -17.58 1.91
CA MET A 110 -19.66 -16.61 0.97
C MET A 110 -18.21 -16.30 1.35
N ARG A 111 -17.91 -16.09 2.64
CA ARG A 111 -16.54 -15.84 3.11
C ARG A 111 -15.61 -16.99 2.73
N LEU A 112 -16.03 -18.23 2.96
CA LEU A 112 -15.25 -19.42 2.63
C LEU A 112 -15.03 -19.56 1.13
N ASP A 113 -15.98 -19.14 0.29
CA ASP A 113 -15.79 -19.13 -1.16
C ASP A 113 -14.68 -18.15 -1.59
N PHE A 114 -14.64 -16.94 -1.01
CA PHE A 114 -13.57 -15.97 -1.31
C PHE A 114 -12.20 -16.45 -0.81
N VAL A 115 -12.17 -17.18 0.31
CA VAL A 115 -10.93 -17.73 0.87
C VAL A 115 -10.43 -18.92 0.06
N ASN A 116 -11.28 -19.92 -0.19
CA ASN A 116 -10.85 -21.23 -0.70
C ASN A 116 -10.90 -21.35 -2.21
N ASN A 117 -11.81 -20.64 -2.89
CA ASN A 117 -12.03 -20.87 -4.32
C ASN A 117 -11.27 -19.90 -5.22
N ALA A 118 -10.63 -18.87 -4.66
CA ALA A 118 -9.76 -17.97 -5.40
C ALA A 118 -8.28 -18.27 -5.13
N ALA A 119 -7.48 -18.23 -6.19
CA ALA A 119 -6.02 -18.30 -6.10
C ALA A 119 -5.50 -17.26 -5.10
N LYS A 120 -4.38 -17.59 -4.45
CA LYS A 120 -3.72 -16.77 -3.44
C LYS A 120 -2.27 -16.56 -3.85
N TRP A 121 -1.80 -15.34 -3.69
CA TRP A 121 -0.44 -14.95 -4.04
C TRP A 121 0.61 -15.83 -3.33
N GLY A 122 1.70 -16.13 -4.03
CA GLY A 122 2.81 -16.92 -3.47
C GLY A 122 2.67 -18.43 -3.66
N ASN A 123 1.83 -18.87 -4.60
CA ASN A 123 1.65 -20.28 -4.97
C ASN A 123 2.01 -20.60 -6.44
N GLU A 124 2.78 -19.73 -7.11
CA GLU A 124 3.16 -19.86 -8.53
C GLU A 124 1.93 -19.98 -9.46
N ASP A 125 0.96 -19.07 -9.28
CA ASP A 125 -0.27 -19.03 -10.06
C ASP A 125 -0.37 -17.68 -10.79
N ASP A 126 -0.12 -17.71 -12.11
CA ASP A 126 -0.15 -16.56 -13.02
C ASP A 126 -1.48 -15.78 -12.99
N TYR A 127 -2.57 -16.36 -12.47
CA TYR A 127 -3.83 -15.64 -12.32
C TYR A 127 -3.76 -14.55 -11.25
N VAL A 128 -2.96 -14.76 -10.20
CA VAL A 128 -2.89 -13.89 -9.01
C VAL A 128 -1.52 -13.21 -8.85
N ASP A 129 -0.45 -13.78 -9.41
CA ASP A 129 0.91 -13.21 -9.38
C ASP A 129 1.08 -12.00 -10.33
#